data_AF-A0A3P6T0P8-F1
#
_entry.id   AF-A0A3P6T0P8-F1
#
_cell.length_a   1.000
_cell.length_b   1.000
_cell.length_c   1.000
_cell.angle_alpha   90.00
_cell.angle_beta   90.00
_cell.angle_gamma   90.00
#
_symmetry.space_group_name_H-M   'P 1'
#
loop_
_entity.id
_entity.type
_entity.pdbx_description
1 polymer ?
#
loop_
_entity_poly.entity_id
_entity_poly.type
_entity_poly.pdbx_seq_one_letter_code
_entity_poly.pdbx_strand_id
1 'polypeptide(L)'
;MQRLECHVKKYKWGKQGNESEVARLFAAGHSNFKVDEDETYAEVDSNFSSFYLWMGTHPDGPAVLSNSSTRLSSFIAKSHSASYLCNNNLKEDIHLPFIMKVMSIARSLSLQAHPTKEQAARLHERDPVHYPDRHHKPELAYALTQFELLCGFRPAEQIIENIEAFPPLQAIMDSHNCDVLKSVIAKEKNPQSLKCRQALAACFGFVSN
;
A
#
# COMPACT_ATOMS: atom_id res chain seq x y z
N MET A 1 2.55 -24.16 16.81
CA MET A 1 1.66 -23.07 16.33
C MET A 1 1.61 -22.01 17.44
N GLN A 2 1.80 -20.74 17.11
CA GLN A 2 1.79 -19.63 18.09
C GLN A 2 0.72 -18.62 17.70
N ARG A 3 -0.08 -18.14 18.67
CA ARG A 3 -1.09 -17.10 18.45
C ARG A 3 -0.46 -15.73 18.70
N LEU A 4 -0.63 -14.84 17.73
CA LEU A 4 -0.16 -13.46 17.80
C LEU A 4 -1.24 -12.56 18.36
N GLU A 5 -0.86 -11.71 19.31
CA GLU A 5 -1.63 -10.52 19.65
C GLU A 5 -1.17 -9.38 18.78
N CYS A 6 -2.17 -8.74 18.22
CA CYS A 6 -2.01 -7.62 17.33
C CYS A 6 -3.12 -6.59 17.71
N HIS A 7 -3.35 -5.51 16.98
CA HIS A 7 -4.22 -4.39 17.42
C HIS A 7 -4.93 -3.64 16.26
N VAL A 8 -5.60 -2.49 16.44
CA VAL A 8 -6.39 -1.89 15.35
C VAL A 8 -6.18 -0.39 15.24
N LYS A 9 -6.26 0.17 14.02
CA LYS A 9 -6.15 1.61 13.79
C LYS A 9 -7.41 2.22 13.27
N LYS A 10 -7.67 3.36 13.86
CA LYS A 10 -8.94 4.05 13.81
C LYS A 10 -8.83 5.29 12.93
N TYR A 11 -8.35 5.10 11.70
CA TYR A 11 -8.25 6.22 10.77
C TYR A 11 -9.65 6.61 10.28
N LYS A 12 -9.86 7.92 10.11
CA LYS A 12 -11.15 8.49 9.71
C LYS A 12 -11.70 7.98 8.38
N TRP A 13 -10.86 7.38 7.53
CA TRP A 13 -11.29 6.80 6.25
C TRP A 13 -11.83 5.38 6.38
N GLY A 14 -11.71 4.75 7.56
CA GLY A 14 -12.16 3.39 7.82
C GLY A 14 -13.66 3.23 7.95
N LYS A 15 -14.14 1.99 7.81
CA LYS A 15 -15.53 1.63 8.14
C LYS A 15 -15.77 1.73 9.64
N GLN A 16 -16.98 2.11 10.02
CA GLN A 16 -17.35 2.38 11.40
C GLN A 16 -17.90 1.11 12.07
N GLY A 17 -17.58 0.92 13.35
CA GLY A 17 -18.19 -0.12 14.17
C GLY A 17 -18.13 -1.53 13.56
N ASN A 18 -19.24 -2.25 13.65
CA ASN A 18 -19.37 -3.62 13.12
C ASN A 18 -19.43 -3.72 11.59
N GLU A 19 -19.54 -2.59 10.87
CA GLU A 19 -19.39 -2.57 9.41
C GLU A 19 -17.94 -2.82 8.98
N SER A 20 -16.99 -2.62 9.89
CA SER A 20 -15.58 -2.90 9.63
C SER A 20 -15.25 -4.38 9.78
N GLU A 21 -14.75 -4.98 8.69
CA GLU A 21 -14.15 -6.31 8.73
C GLU A 21 -12.98 -6.38 9.72
N VAL A 22 -12.23 -5.28 9.84
CA VAL A 22 -11.11 -5.20 10.79
C VAL A 22 -11.65 -5.30 12.23
N ALA A 23 -12.74 -4.59 12.55
CA ALA A 23 -13.35 -4.65 13.88
C ALA A 23 -13.88 -6.06 14.20
N ARG A 24 -14.59 -6.68 13.25
CA ARG A 24 -15.15 -8.03 13.43
C ARG A 24 -14.07 -9.10 13.57
N LEU A 25 -13.05 -9.08 12.71
CA LEU A 25 -11.92 -10.00 12.80
C LEU A 25 -11.15 -9.81 14.11
N PHE A 26 -10.97 -8.56 14.54
CA PHE A 26 -10.29 -8.26 15.79
C PHE A 26 -11.07 -8.76 17.01
N ALA A 27 -12.38 -8.53 17.07
CA ALA A 27 -13.26 -9.00 18.13
C ALA A 27 -13.31 -10.54 18.21
N ALA A 28 -13.37 -11.22 17.07
CA ALA A 28 -13.29 -12.68 17.02
C ALA A 28 -11.96 -13.22 17.59
N GLY A 29 -10.88 -12.46 17.42
CA GLY A 29 -9.56 -12.76 17.96
C GLY A 29 -9.31 -12.31 19.40
N HIS A 30 -10.19 -11.54 20.04
CA HIS A 30 -9.96 -10.97 21.37
C HIS A 30 -11.24 -10.95 22.19
N SER A 31 -11.41 -11.93 23.09
CA SER A 31 -12.63 -12.12 23.88
C SER A 31 -13.02 -10.92 24.76
N ASN A 32 -12.04 -10.10 25.14
CA ASN A 32 -12.25 -8.92 25.99
C ASN A 32 -12.50 -7.64 25.19
N PHE A 33 -12.38 -7.69 23.86
CA PHE A 33 -12.58 -6.53 23.01
C PHE A 33 -14.06 -6.42 22.63
N LYS A 34 -14.64 -5.25 22.89
CA LYS A 34 -15.96 -4.88 22.39
C LYS A 34 -15.80 -3.83 21.30
N VAL A 35 -16.48 -4.05 20.19
CA VAL A 35 -16.53 -3.08 19.09
C VAL A 35 -17.30 -1.85 19.58
N ASP A 36 -16.73 -0.69 19.34
CA ASP A 36 -17.35 0.62 19.57
C ASP A 36 -18.02 1.06 18.26
N GLU A 37 -19.34 1.20 18.28
CA GLU A 37 -20.12 1.55 17.07
C GLU A 37 -19.89 2.99 16.62
N ASP A 38 -19.36 3.87 17.48
CA ASP A 38 -19.09 5.27 17.13
C ASP A 38 -17.67 5.48 16.56
N GLU A 39 -16.88 4.41 16.49
CA GLU A 39 -15.47 4.46 16.14
C GLU A 39 -15.18 3.91 14.76
N THR A 40 -14.19 4.52 14.08
CA THR A 40 -13.71 4.00 12.79
C THR A 40 -12.66 2.93 12.97
N TYR A 41 -12.63 1.94 12.09
CA TYR A 41 -11.66 0.86 12.07
C TYR A 41 -11.20 0.65 10.64
N ALA A 42 -10.05 1.21 10.30
CA ALA A 42 -9.66 1.51 8.92
C ALA A 42 -8.59 0.57 8.38
N GLU A 43 -7.48 0.55 9.10
CA GLU A 43 -6.28 -0.07 8.64
C GLU A 43 -5.54 -0.59 9.84
N VAL A 44 -4.42 -1.16 9.47
CA VAL A 44 -3.41 -1.48 10.39
C VAL A 44 -2.08 -0.85 9.92
N ASP A 45 -1.88 0.49 10.05
CA ASP A 45 -0.57 1.17 9.78
C ASP A 45 -0.04 2.42 10.60
N SER A 46 1.26 2.46 10.89
CA SER A 46 1.89 3.06 12.10
C SER A 46 1.81 4.58 12.21
N ASN A 47 1.50 5.15 13.39
CA ASN A 47 2.39 6.13 14.04
C ASN A 47 1.94 6.65 15.44
N PHE A 48 2.98 6.86 16.26
CA PHE A 48 3.09 7.31 17.65
C PHE A 48 2.47 6.45 18.77
N SER A 49 3.38 5.70 19.42
CA SER A 49 3.22 4.98 20.69
C SER A 49 2.04 3.99 20.74
N SER A 50 2.29 2.89 20.03
CA SER A 50 1.75 1.56 20.24
C SER A 50 0.44 1.21 19.52
N PHE A 51 0.51 0.05 18.84
CA PHE A 51 -0.53 -0.98 18.76
C PHE A 51 -1.31 -1.14 17.43
N TYR A 52 -0.88 -2.13 16.61
CA TYR A 52 -1.39 -2.50 15.26
C TYR A 52 -1.66 -4.02 15.07
N LEU A 53 -2.55 -4.46 14.15
CA LEU A 53 -2.73 -5.87 13.70
C LEU A 53 -1.63 -6.29 12.72
N TRP A 54 -0.37 -6.02 13.06
CA TRP A 54 0.73 -6.43 12.22
C TRP A 54 0.93 -7.91 12.41
N MET A 55 0.67 -8.69 11.37
CA MET A 55 1.18 -10.06 11.31
C MET A 55 2.59 -9.98 10.77
N GLY A 56 3.54 -9.61 11.63
CA GLY A 56 4.92 -9.47 11.26
C GLY A 56 5.81 -8.86 12.33
N THR A 57 6.98 -8.44 11.91
CA THR A 57 8.10 -8.09 12.79
C THR A 57 8.50 -6.62 12.69
N HIS A 58 7.74 -5.78 11.98
CA HIS A 58 8.19 -4.42 11.68
C HIS A 58 8.31 -3.58 12.98
N PRO A 59 9.35 -2.73 13.11
CA PRO A 59 9.67 -2.04 14.37
C PRO A 59 8.55 -1.18 14.96
N ASP A 60 7.80 -0.45 14.13
CA ASP A 60 6.79 0.47 14.66
C ASP A 60 5.61 -0.24 15.35
N GLY A 61 5.45 -1.55 15.15
CA GLY A 61 4.28 -2.33 15.58
C GLY A 61 4.55 -3.80 15.76
N PRO A 62 5.43 -4.15 16.71
CA PRO A 62 5.87 -5.52 16.85
C PRO A 62 4.69 -6.42 17.23
N ALA A 63 4.43 -7.47 16.46
CA ALA A 63 3.53 -8.53 16.89
C ALA A 63 4.11 -9.20 18.14
N VAL A 64 3.27 -9.55 19.10
CA VAL A 64 3.70 -10.26 20.30
C VAL A 64 3.01 -11.60 20.43
N LEU A 65 3.70 -12.55 21.04
CA LEU A 65 3.14 -13.86 21.36
C LEU A 65 2.15 -13.72 22.52
N SER A 66 0.90 -14.15 22.31
CA SER A 66 -0.18 -14.10 23.32
C SER A 66 0.18 -14.72 24.67
N ASN A 67 0.99 -15.79 24.66
CA ASN A 67 1.34 -16.54 25.88
C ASN A 67 2.49 -15.94 26.71
N SER A 68 3.29 -15.04 26.12
CA SER A 68 4.58 -14.65 26.71
C SER A 68 4.91 -13.17 26.50
N SER A 69 4.06 -12.42 25.80
CA SER A 69 4.29 -11.02 25.41
C SER A 69 5.62 -10.78 24.69
N THR A 70 6.28 -11.85 24.24
CA THR A 70 7.57 -11.80 23.56
C THR A 70 7.36 -11.34 22.12
N ARG A 71 8.16 -10.39 21.65
CA ARG A 71 8.11 -9.90 20.27
C ARG A 71 8.38 -11.04 19.29
N LEU A 72 7.62 -11.07 18.20
CA LEU A 72 7.78 -12.04 17.14
C LEU A 72 9.17 -11.98 16.51
N SER A 73 9.75 -10.78 16.37
CA SER A 73 11.11 -10.57 15.85
C SER A 73 12.17 -11.31 16.67
N SER A 74 12.08 -11.21 18.00
CA SER A 74 13.02 -11.82 18.93
C SER A 74 12.76 -13.32 19.06
N PHE A 75 11.50 -13.74 18.96
CA PHE A 75 11.15 -15.17 18.94
C PHE A 75 11.69 -15.86 17.69
N ILE A 76 11.57 -15.24 16.51
CA ILE A 76 12.14 -15.74 15.26
C ILE A 76 13.67 -15.80 15.39
N ALA A 77 14.31 -14.74 15.90
CA ALA A 77 15.76 -14.69 16.13
C ALA A 77 16.30 -15.85 16.98
N LYS A 78 15.54 -16.27 18.00
CA LYS A 78 15.90 -17.38 18.90
C LYS A 78 15.54 -18.77 18.36
N SER A 79 14.81 -18.84 17.25
CA SER A 79 14.40 -20.11 16.66
C SER A 79 15.52 -20.71 15.78
N HIS A 80 15.82 -22.00 15.96
CA HIS A 80 16.82 -22.73 15.16
C HIS A 80 16.52 -22.71 13.64
N SER A 81 15.28 -22.40 13.26
CA SER A 81 14.83 -22.36 11.87
C SER A 81 15.11 -21.02 11.18
N ALA A 82 15.55 -19.97 11.88
CA ALA A 82 15.71 -18.66 11.25
C ALA A 82 16.91 -18.53 10.28
N SER A 83 17.67 -19.60 10.07
CA SER A 83 18.80 -19.65 9.14
C SER A 83 18.44 -19.30 7.69
N TYR A 84 17.21 -19.58 7.25
CA TYR A 84 16.72 -19.20 5.91
C TYR A 84 16.19 -17.76 5.82
N LEU A 85 15.94 -17.11 6.97
CA LEU A 85 15.48 -15.71 7.03
C LEU A 85 16.64 -14.73 7.26
N CYS A 86 17.84 -15.23 7.56
CA CYS A 86 18.98 -14.42 7.94
C CYS A 86 20.25 -14.87 7.21
N ASN A 87 20.94 -13.93 6.56
CA ASN A 87 22.33 -14.12 6.16
C ASN A 87 23.23 -14.15 7.42
N ASN A 88 23.29 -15.31 8.09
CA ASN A 88 24.33 -15.78 9.01
C ASN A 88 24.84 -14.83 10.12
N ASN A 89 24.03 -13.89 10.61
CA ASN A 89 24.40 -13.06 11.76
C ASN A 89 23.43 -13.30 12.92
N LEU A 90 23.98 -13.65 14.08
CA LEU A 90 23.33 -13.73 15.39
C LEU A 90 22.78 -12.33 15.76
N LYS A 91 21.62 -11.96 15.22
CA LYS A 91 20.93 -10.72 15.57
C LYS A 91 19.94 -10.99 16.70
N GLU A 92 19.78 -10.03 17.59
CA GLU A 92 18.78 -10.08 18.68
C GLU A 92 17.33 -10.07 18.14
N ASP A 93 17.14 -9.50 16.94
CA ASP A 93 15.86 -9.43 16.22
C ASP A 93 16.04 -9.80 14.74
N ILE A 94 15.08 -10.55 14.20
CA ILE A 94 14.96 -10.86 12.77
C ILE A 94 13.65 -10.31 12.26
N HIS A 95 13.69 -9.61 11.12
CA HIS A 95 12.52 -9.05 10.48
C HIS A 95 12.11 -9.86 9.23
N LEU A 96 10.82 -10.15 9.11
CA LEU A 96 10.22 -10.75 7.92
C LEU A 96 10.29 -9.78 6.73
N PRO A 97 10.48 -10.31 5.52
CA PRO A 97 10.58 -9.51 4.30
C PRO A 97 9.22 -9.02 3.77
N PHE A 98 8.14 -9.23 4.52
CA PHE A 98 6.79 -8.80 4.14
C PHE A 98 5.99 -8.37 5.38
N ILE A 99 4.93 -7.60 5.13
CA ILE A 99 3.94 -7.21 6.13
C ILE A 99 2.58 -7.60 5.58
N MET A 100 1.77 -8.29 6.39
CA MET A 100 0.37 -8.56 6.06
C MET A 100 -0.53 -7.59 6.82
N LYS A 101 -1.48 -6.99 6.11
CA LYS A 101 -2.47 -6.05 6.65
C LYS A 101 -3.87 -6.49 6.25
N VAL A 102 -4.83 -6.22 7.13
CA VAL A 102 -6.26 -6.24 6.81
C VAL A 102 -6.75 -4.79 6.82
N MET A 103 -7.51 -4.41 5.81
CA MET A 103 -7.99 -3.05 5.61
C MET A 103 -9.52 -3.07 5.47
N SER A 104 -10.19 -2.12 6.13
CA SER A 104 -11.62 -1.89 5.96
C SER A 104 -11.86 -0.45 5.55
N ILE A 105 -12.02 -0.26 4.24
CA ILE A 105 -11.99 1.05 3.60
C ILE A 105 -13.42 1.57 3.42
N ALA A 106 -13.72 2.74 3.98
CA ALA A 106 -14.99 3.46 3.76
C ALA A 106 -14.83 4.65 2.81
N ARG A 107 -13.64 5.24 2.74
CA ARG A 107 -13.33 6.37 1.85
C ARG A 107 -12.13 6.04 0.98
N SER A 108 -12.15 6.54 -0.26
CA SER A 108 -11.05 6.38 -1.21
C SER A 108 -9.73 6.88 -0.60
N LEU A 109 -8.68 6.09 -0.75
CA LEU A 109 -7.33 6.44 -0.35
C LEU A 109 -6.64 7.28 -1.43
N SER A 110 -5.47 7.83 -1.12
CA SER A 110 -4.69 8.59 -2.10
C SER A 110 -4.29 7.71 -3.28
N LEU A 111 -4.17 8.34 -4.46
CA LEU A 111 -3.48 7.72 -5.58
C LEU A 111 -2.00 7.60 -5.23
N GLN A 112 -1.45 6.39 -5.36
CA GLN A 112 -0.10 6.07 -4.93
C GLN A 112 0.65 5.35 -6.05
N ALA A 113 1.95 5.61 -6.12
CA ALA A 113 2.89 4.86 -6.93
C ALA A 113 4.16 4.62 -6.12
N HIS A 114 4.63 3.39 -6.07
CA HIS A 114 5.84 3.02 -5.34
C HIS A 114 7.06 3.07 -6.26
N PRO A 115 8.17 3.66 -5.82
CA PRO A 115 9.40 3.71 -6.61
C PRO A 115 10.01 2.32 -6.82
N THR A 116 10.77 2.14 -7.92
CA THR A 116 11.66 0.98 -8.05
C THR A 116 12.76 1.02 -6.97
N LYS A 117 13.48 -0.08 -6.78
CA LYS A 117 14.55 -0.16 -5.77
C LYS A 117 15.61 0.93 -5.96
N GLU A 118 16.00 1.17 -7.21
CA GLU A 118 17.01 2.16 -7.59
C GLU A 118 16.47 3.59 -7.44
N GLN A 119 15.17 3.80 -7.62
CA GLN A 119 14.53 5.08 -7.38
C GLN A 119 14.38 5.36 -5.88
N ALA A 120 13.96 4.37 -5.08
CA ALA A 120 13.82 4.47 -3.63
C ALA A 120 15.15 4.86 -2.98
N ALA A 121 16.25 4.20 -3.37
CA ALA A 121 17.58 4.53 -2.87
C ALA A 121 17.96 6.00 -3.13
N ARG A 122 17.73 6.50 -4.35
CA ARG A 122 18.00 7.90 -4.72
C ARG A 122 17.09 8.90 -4.01
N LEU A 123 15.81 8.55 -3.84
CA LEU A 123 14.83 9.41 -3.17
C LEU A 123 15.12 9.52 -1.68
N HIS A 124 15.48 8.42 -1.02
CA HIS A 124 15.92 8.40 0.37
C HIS A 124 17.19 9.23 0.59
N GLU A 125 18.17 9.14 -0.31
CA GLU A 125 19.39 9.97 -0.23
C GLU A 125 19.10 11.47 -0.37
N ARG A 126 18.12 11.83 -1.19
CA ARG A 126 17.75 13.23 -1.45
C ARG A 126 16.83 13.82 -0.37
N ASP A 127 15.87 13.03 0.12
CA ASP A 127 14.83 13.47 1.03
C ASP A 127 14.44 12.33 2.01
N PRO A 128 15.28 12.06 3.01
CA PRO A 128 15.08 10.95 3.94
C PRO A 128 13.87 11.12 4.87
N VAL A 129 13.30 12.34 4.95
CA VAL A 129 12.12 12.62 5.78
C VAL A 129 10.87 12.03 5.12
N HIS A 130 10.71 12.20 3.81
CA HIS A 130 9.55 11.68 3.07
C HIS A 130 9.77 10.27 2.51
N TYR A 131 11.02 9.88 2.29
CA TYR A 131 11.40 8.53 1.86
C TYR A 131 12.26 7.90 2.96
N PRO A 132 11.66 7.30 4.00
CA PRO A 132 12.39 6.89 5.20
C PRO A 132 13.30 5.67 4.98
N ASP A 133 13.15 4.96 3.86
CA ASP A 133 13.96 3.79 3.55
C ASP A 133 14.30 3.65 2.05
N ARG A 134 15.21 2.73 1.74
CA ARG A 134 15.75 2.49 0.39
C ARG A 134 15.07 1.33 -0.35
N HIS A 135 13.94 0.82 0.13
CA HIS A 135 13.31 -0.38 -0.42
C HIS A 135 12.22 -0.04 -1.43
N HIS A 136 12.02 -0.94 -2.39
CA HIS A 136 10.79 -0.96 -3.18
C HIS A 136 9.67 -1.60 -2.35
N LYS A 137 8.43 -1.20 -2.60
CA LYS A 137 7.26 -1.68 -1.86
C LYS A 137 6.28 -2.37 -2.82
N PRO A 138 6.49 -3.66 -3.14
CA PRO A 138 5.54 -4.41 -3.94
C PRO A 138 4.35 -4.78 -3.05
N GLU A 139 3.13 -4.53 -3.53
CA GLU A 139 1.90 -4.74 -2.77
C GLU A 139 1.00 -5.73 -3.51
N LEU A 140 0.32 -6.58 -2.73
CA LEU A 140 -0.69 -7.52 -3.23
C LEU A 140 -1.98 -7.29 -2.43
N ALA A 141 -3.07 -6.97 -3.13
CA ALA A 141 -4.38 -6.84 -2.53
C ALA A 141 -5.19 -8.13 -2.73
N TYR A 142 -5.83 -8.60 -1.67
CA TYR A 142 -6.79 -9.71 -1.71
C TYR A 142 -8.13 -9.24 -1.13
N ALA A 143 -9.18 -9.33 -1.94
CA ALA A 143 -10.51 -8.84 -1.59
C ALA A 143 -11.25 -9.86 -0.68
N LEU A 144 -11.49 -9.48 0.58
CA LEU A 144 -12.32 -10.25 1.51
C LEU A 144 -13.82 -9.98 1.31
N THR A 145 -14.15 -8.79 0.83
CA THR A 145 -15.49 -8.34 0.46
C THR A 145 -15.45 -7.75 -0.96
N GLN A 146 -16.58 -7.28 -1.47
CA GLN A 146 -16.57 -6.41 -2.66
C GLN A 146 -15.58 -5.25 -2.45
N PHE A 147 -14.73 -5.02 -3.44
CA PHE A 147 -13.60 -4.10 -3.38
C PHE A 147 -13.41 -3.42 -4.73
N GLU A 148 -13.15 -2.11 -4.69
CA GLU A 148 -12.91 -1.27 -5.87
C GLU A 148 -11.50 -0.69 -5.80
N LEU A 149 -10.78 -0.71 -6.93
CA LEU A 149 -9.39 -0.29 -7.01
C LEU A 149 -9.12 0.40 -8.35
N LEU A 150 -8.39 1.51 -8.30
CA LEU A 150 -7.73 2.08 -9.47
C LEU A 150 -6.32 1.49 -9.57
N CYS A 151 -6.04 0.74 -10.64
CA CYS A 151 -4.76 0.08 -10.84
C CYS A 151 -4.26 0.30 -12.27
N GLY A 152 -3.15 1.04 -12.39
CA GLY A 152 -2.54 1.35 -13.68
C GLY A 152 -3.36 2.31 -14.54
N PHE A 153 -2.83 2.59 -15.73
CA PHE A 153 -3.53 3.37 -16.74
C PHE A 153 -4.47 2.47 -17.56
N ARG A 154 -5.57 3.05 -18.02
CA ARG A 154 -6.48 2.40 -18.98
C ARG A 154 -5.75 2.09 -20.30
N PRO A 155 -6.29 1.17 -21.13
CA PRO A 155 -5.84 1.01 -22.50
C PRO A 155 -5.80 2.34 -23.25
N ALA A 156 -4.80 2.52 -24.10
CA ALA A 156 -4.51 3.78 -24.78
C ALA A 156 -5.72 4.33 -25.57
N GLU A 157 -6.46 3.45 -26.24
CA GLU A 157 -7.70 3.79 -26.98
C GLU A 157 -8.77 4.35 -26.04
N GLN A 158 -9.01 3.72 -24.89
CA GLN A 158 -9.97 4.22 -23.89
C GLN A 158 -9.54 5.56 -23.29
N ILE A 159 -8.23 5.82 -23.18
CA ILE A 159 -7.74 7.12 -22.72
C ILE A 159 -8.12 8.21 -23.74
N ILE A 160 -7.92 7.95 -25.04
CA ILE A 160 -8.32 8.87 -26.11
C ILE A 160 -9.83 9.12 -26.08
N GLU A 161 -10.64 8.06 -26.01
CA GLU A 161 -12.10 8.16 -25.95
C GLU A 161 -12.56 9.05 -24.78
N ASN A 162 -11.95 8.88 -23.60
CA ASN A 162 -12.27 9.72 -22.45
C ASN A 162 -11.84 11.18 -22.64
N ILE A 163 -10.67 11.43 -23.21
CA ILE A 163 -10.22 12.80 -23.50
C ILE A 163 -11.19 13.49 -24.47
N GLU A 164 -11.67 12.79 -25.50
CA GLU A 164 -12.62 13.31 -26.48
C GLU A 164 -14.03 13.50 -25.92
N ALA A 165 -14.47 12.58 -25.06
CA ALA A 165 -15.78 12.67 -24.41
C ALA A 165 -15.86 13.84 -23.41
N PHE A 166 -14.72 14.27 -22.85
CA PHE A 166 -14.66 15.30 -21.80
C PHE A 166 -13.72 16.46 -22.19
N PRO A 167 -14.22 17.49 -22.90
CA PRO A 167 -13.41 18.66 -23.29
C PRO A 167 -12.65 19.35 -22.13
N PRO A 168 -13.19 19.45 -20.90
CA PRO A 168 -12.42 19.99 -19.76
C PRO A 168 -11.17 19.16 -19.43
N LEU A 169 -11.22 17.83 -19.60
CA LEU A 169 -10.07 16.96 -19.38
C LEU A 169 -8.99 17.24 -20.42
N GLN A 170 -9.37 17.41 -21.70
CA GLN A 170 -8.45 17.78 -22.77
C GLN A 170 -7.77 19.13 -22.50
N ALA A 171 -8.51 20.10 -21.96
CA ALA A 171 -7.95 21.41 -21.61
C ALA A 171 -6.91 21.30 -20.50
N ILE A 172 -7.19 20.49 -19.47
CA ILE A 172 -6.27 20.28 -18.33
C ILE A 172 -5.06 19.43 -18.72
N MET A 173 -5.19 18.53 -19.70
CA MET A 173 -4.10 17.69 -20.20
C MET A 173 -3.25 18.35 -21.30
N ASP A 174 -3.51 19.62 -21.60
CA ASP A 174 -3.02 20.36 -22.76
C ASP A 174 -3.48 19.76 -24.11
N SER A 175 -4.16 20.58 -24.92
CA SER A 175 -4.75 20.13 -26.19
C SER A 175 -3.69 19.68 -27.19
N HIS A 176 -2.53 20.34 -27.21
CA HIS A 176 -1.43 19.96 -28.10
C HIS A 176 -0.85 18.58 -27.74
N ASN A 177 -0.59 18.33 -26.45
CA ASN A 177 -0.13 17.04 -25.97
C ASN A 177 -1.15 15.92 -26.23
N CYS A 178 -2.44 16.22 -26.09
CA CYS A 178 -3.51 15.28 -26.42
C CYS A 178 -3.51 14.89 -27.91
N ASP A 179 -3.29 15.84 -28.82
CA ASP A 179 -3.18 15.56 -30.26
C ASP A 179 -1.93 14.73 -30.60
N VAL A 180 -0.81 15.02 -29.93
CA VAL A 180 0.42 14.21 -30.04
C VAL A 180 0.17 12.78 -29.58
N LEU A 181 -0.48 12.60 -28.43
CA LEU A 181 -0.83 11.28 -27.88
C LEU A 181 -1.68 10.47 -28.88
N LYS A 182 -2.72 11.08 -29.44
CA LYS A 182 -3.56 10.46 -30.49
C LYS A 182 -2.75 10.04 -31.71
N SER A 183 -1.88 10.93 -32.21
CA SER A 183 -1.02 10.66 -33.36
C SER A 183 -0.04 9.51 -33.12
N VAL A 184 0.54 9.43 -31.92
CA VAL A 184 1.48 8.37 -31.54
C VAL A 184 0.76 7.03 -31.43
N ILE A 185 -0.40 6.98 -30.75
CA ILE A 185 -1.18 5.75 -30.59
C ILE A 185 -1.63 5.19 -31.94
N ALA A 186 -2.05 6.04 -32.88
CA ALA A 186 -2.46 5.61 -34.22
C ALA A 186 -1.32 5.02 -35.06
N LYS A 187 -0.06 5.40 -34.79
CA LYS A 187 1.12 4.97 -35.55
C LYS A 187 1.81 3.74 -34.94
N GLU A 188 1.72 3.59 -33.63
CA GLU A 188 2.43 2.54 -32.90
C GLU A 188 1.59 1.25 -32.86
N LYS A 189 2.16 0.15 -33.37
CA LYS A 189 1.49 -1.16 -33.33
C LYS A 189 1.31 -1.71 -31.91
N ASN A 190 2.17 -1.27 -30.98
CA ASN A 190 2.11 -1.65 -29.58
C ASN A 190 1.66 -0.44 -28.75
N PRO A 191 0.44 -0.44 -28.18
CA PRO A 191 -0.05 0.67 -27.35
C PRO A 191 0.73 0.86 -26.05
N GLN A 192 1.55 -0.12 -25.64
CA GLN A 192 2.46 -0.02 -24.48
C GLN A 192 3.89 0.40 -24.86
N SER A 193 4.13 0.84 -26.09
CA SER A 193 5.47 1.26 -26.51
C SER A 193 6.00 2.41 -25.66
N LEU A 194 7.33 2.55 -25.59
CA LEU A 194 7.96 3.63 -24.85
C LEU A 194 7.46 5.01 -25.30
N LYS A 195 7.20 5.19 -26.61
CA LYS A 195 6.69 6.43 -27.17
C LYS A 195 5.27 6.74 -26.69
N CYS A 196 4.38 5.74 -26.66
CA CYS A 196 3.03 5.91 -26.11
C CYS A 196 3.09 6.32 -24.63
N ARG A 197 3.95 5.68 -23.83
CA ARG A 197 4.14 6.03 -22.42
C ARG A 197 4.70 7.44 -22.23
N GLN A 198 5.64 7.87 -23.07
CA GLN A 198 6.20 9.22 -23.04
C GLN A 198 5.16 10.28 -23.42
N ALA A 199 4.37 10.05 -24.46
CA ALA A 199 3.30 10.95 -24.87
C ALA A 199 2.22 11.08 -23.79
N LEU A 200 1.86 9.96 -23.15
CA LEU A 200 0.91 9.96 -22.04
C LEU A 200 1.48 10.72 -20.83
N ALA A 201 2.75 10.49 -20.49
CA ALA A 201 3.42 11.19 -19.41
C ALA A 201 3.46 12.72 -19.64
N ALA A 202 3.63 13.18 -20.89
CA ALA A 202 3.58 14.59 -21.23
C ALA A 202 2.21 15.21 -20.92
N CYS A 203 1.13 14.51 -21.24
CA CYS A 203 -0.23 14.96 -20.93
C CYS A 203 -0.46 15.06 -19.40
N PHE A 204 -0.11 14.00 -18.66
CA PHE A 204 -0.28 13.96 -17.19
C PHE A 204 0.65 14.91 -16.43
N GLY A 205 1.83 15.20 -17.00
CA GLY A 205 2.77 16.17 -16.44
C GLY A 205 2.19 17.59 -16.37
N PHE A 206 1.28 17.95 -17.28
CA PHE A 206 0.61 19.25 -17.26
C PHE A 206 -0.49 19.33 -16.20
N VAL A 207 -1.22 18.24 -15.98
CA VAL A 207 -2.27 18.13 -14.93
C VAL A 207 -1.70 18.29 -13.52
N SER A 208 -0.43 17.91 -13.33
CA SER A 208 0.19 17.76 -12.01
C SER A 208 0.99 18.99 -11.57
N ASN A 209 1.04 20.05 -12.37
CA ASN A 209 1.73 21.32 -12.10
C ASN A 209 0.73 22.46 -11.90
#